data_AF-A6VVG3-F1
#
_entry.id   AF-A6VVG3-F1
#
_cell.length_a   1.000
_cell.length_b   1.000
_cell.length_c   1.000
_cell.angle_alpha   90.00
_cell.angle_beta   90.00
_cell.angle_gamma   90.00
#
_symmetry.space_group_name_H-M   'P 1'
#
loop_
_entity.id
_entity.type
_entity.pdbx_description
1 polymer ?
#
loop_
_entity_poly.entity_id
_entity_poly.type
_entity_poly.pdbx_seq_one_letter_code
_entity_poly.pdbx_strand_id
1 'polypeptide(L)'
;MNNTKWRELQQAMYALEEHSPKWRTKCVTNGYVSNWDGEWFYHFSEGGYKDIEWVEIQAKNEEHRSVILSELRKVHVPGERTAHGFKIYGYVQDGSPVEYL
;
A
#
# COMPACT_ATOMS: atom_id res chain seq x y z
N MET A 1 -3.52 -10.95 -2.17
CA MET A 1 -3.05 -10.75 -0.78
C MET A 1 -4.22 -10.96 0.19
N ASN A 2 -3.98 -11.48 1.40
CA ASN A 2 -5.05 -11.74 2.38
C ASN A 2 -5.31 -10.53 3.31
N ASN A 3 -6.44 -10.54 4.03
CA ASN A 3 -6.82 -9.44 4.92
C ASN A 3 -5.82 -9.20 6.06
N THR A 4 -5.14 -10.24 6.54
CA THR A 4 -4.14 -10.12 7.60
C THR A 4 -2.96 -9.26 7.15
N LYS A 5 -2.41 -9.53 5.96
CA LYS A 5 -1.31 -8.73 5.41
C LYS A 5 -1.70 -7.28 5.12
N TRP A 6 -2.93 -7.06 4.65
CA TRP A 6 -3.45 -5.69 4.50
C TRP A 6 -3.54 -4.95 5.83
N ARG A 7 -3.98 -5.62 6.89
CA ARG A 7 -4.04 -5.03 8.23
C ARG A 7 -2.65 -4.76 8.80
N GLU A 8 -1.68 -5.64 8.56
CA GLU A 8 -0.28 -5.40 8.96
C GLU A 8 0.30 -4.18 8.23
N LEU A 9 0.04 -4.03 6.91
CA LEU A 9 0.42 -2.84 6.16
C LEU A 9 -0.23 -1.57 6.74
N GLN A 10 -1.54 -1.62 6.98
CA GLN A 10 -2.30 -0.54 7.59
C GLN A 10 -1.68 -0.09 8.92
N GLN A 11 -1.42 -1.05 9.82
CA GLN A 11 -0.83 -0.79 11.13
C GLN A 11 0.58 -0.23 11.02
N ALA A 12 1.40 -0.76 10.11
CA ALA A 12 2.76 -0.28 9.91
C ALA A 12 2.79 1.16 9.39
N MET A 13 1.93 1.52 8.44
CA MET A 13 1.85 2.89 7.93
C MET A 13 1.23 3.84 8.96
N TYR A 14 0.19 3.42 9.68
CA TYR A 14 -0.42 4.22 10.74
C TYR A 14 0.53 4.51 11.91
N ALA A 15 1.38 3.54 12.27
CA ALA A 15 2.37 3.69 13.33
C ALA A 15 3.50 4.69 13.01
N LEU A 16 3.58 5.19 11.77
CA LEU A 16 4.53 6.23 11.39
C LEU A 16 4.08 7.64 11.81
N GLU A 17 2.86 7.79 12.36
CA GLU A 17 2.32 9.06 12.89
C GLU A 17 2.47 10.22 11.87
N GLU A 18 3.25 11.26 12.18
CA GLU A 18 3.50 12.42 11.29
C GLU A 18 4.18 12.04 9.96
N HIS A 19 4.88 10.90 9.94
CA HIS A 19 5.50 10.31 8.76
C HIS A 19 4.58 9.32 8.03
N SER A 20 3.29 9.23 8.40
CA SER A 20 2.34 8.40 7.65
C SER A 20 2.21 8.92 6.21
N PRO A 21 2.41 8.07 5.20
CA PRO A 21 2.33 8.49 3.80
C PRO A 21 0.88 8.62 3.34
N LYS A 22 0.66 9.34 2.23
CA LYS A 22 -0.63 9.25 1.54
C LYS A 22 -0.70 7.97 0.72
N TRP A 23 -1.90 7.46 0.53
CA TRP A 23 -2.18 6.28 -0.26
C TRP A 23 -3.36 6.50 -1.20
N ARG A 24 -3.45 5.67 -2.23
CA ARG A 24 -4.66 5.49 -3.04
C ARG A 24 -4.76 4.04 -3.48
N THR A 25 -5.97 3.57 -3.72
CA THR A 25 -6.21 2.20 -4.18
C THR A 25 -6.75 2.18 -5.59
N LYS A 26 -6.52 1.06 -6.28
CA LYS A 26 -7.29 0.69 -7.47
C LYS A 26 -8.15 -0.52 -7.18
N CYS A 27 -9.41 -0.45 -7.57
CA CYS A 27 -10.35 -1.55 -7.45
C CYS A 27 -10.23 -2.49 -8.67
N VAL A 28 -10.05 -3.78 -8.42
CA VAL A 28 -9.92 -4.82 -9.45
C VAL A 28 -11.23 -5.05 -10.22
N THR A 29 -12.39 -4.74 -9.62
CA THR A 29 -13.69 -5.08 -10.19
C THR A 29 -14.20 -4.08 -11.22
N ASN A 30 -13.91 -2.79 -11.02
CA ASN A 30 -14.40 -1.70 -11.87
C ASN A 30 -13.28 -0.77 -12.37
N GLY A 31 -12.02 -1.01 -11.97
CA GLY A 31 -10.87 -0.20 -12.36
C GLY A 31 -10.80 1.18 -11.72
N TYR A 32 -11.71 1.52 -10.81
CA TYR A 32 -11.75 2.80 -10.12
C TYR A 32 -10.46 3.02 -9.33
N VAL A 33 -9.88 4.21 -9.46
CA VAL A 33 -8.70 4.66 -8.69
C VAL A 33 -9.15 5.76 -7.74
N SER A 34 -8.93 5.56 -6.44
CA SER A 34 -9.30 6.55 -5.42
C SER A 34 -8.44 7.81 -5.53
N ASN A 35 -8.92 8.89 -4.93
CA ASN A 35 -8.07 10.04 -4.61
C ASN A 35 -7.01 9.63 -3.58
N TRP A 36 -5.98 10.46 -3.45
CA TRP A 36 -4.99 10.33 -2.39
C TRP A 36 -5.62 10.65 -1.03
N ASP A 37 -5.51 9.71 -0.10
CA ASP A 37 -5.94 9.83 1.30
C ASP A 37 -4.73 9.66 2.22
N GLY A 38 -4.77 10.23 3.43
CA GLY A 38 -3.77 10.06 4.47
C GLY A 38 -4.30 9.38 5.73
N GLU A 39 -5.60 9.08 5.80
CA GLU A 39 -6.22 8.47 6.96
C GLU A 39 -6.10 6.94 6.85
N TRP A 40 -5.20 6.37 7.64
CA TRP A 40 -4.90 4.93 7.60
C TRP A 40 -5.78 4.12 8.55
N PHE A 41 -6.32 4.69 9.62
CA PHE A 41 -6.97 3.90 10.66
C PHE A 41 -8.38 3.45 10.27
N TYR A 42 -9.17 4.37 9.72
CA TYR A 42 -10.56 4.17 9.36
C TYR A 42 -10.73 4.02 7.84
N HIS A 43 -10.32 5.02 7.04
CA HIS A 43 -10.60 5.04 5.59
C HIS A 43 -9.93 3.89 4.82
N PHE A 44 -8.69 3.51 5.19
CA PHE A 44 -7.99 2.43 4.48
C PHE A 44 -8.70 1.07 4.59
N SER A 45 -9.41 0.84 5.69
CA SER A 45 -10.13 -0.40 5.95
C SER A 45 -11.61 -0.34 5.59
N GLU A 46 -12.11 0.85 5.23
CA GLU A 46 -13.51 1.06 4.87
C GLU A 46 -13.85 0.27 3.59
N GLY A 47 -14.95 -0.48 3.61
CA GLY A 47 -15.31 -1.38 2.50
C GLY A 47 -14.51 -2.69 2.45
N GLY A 48 -13.47 -2.84 3.27
CA GLY A 48 -12.60 -4.02 3.31
C GLY A 48 -11.55 -4.06 2.20
N TYR A 49 -10.81 -5.17 2.11
CA TYR A 49 -9.62 -5.26 1.22
C TYR A 49 -9.81 -6.16 -0.01
N LYS A 50 -11.00 -6.75 -0.16
CA LYS A 50 -11.23 -7.88 -1.06
C LYS A 50 -11.04 -7.49 -2.52
N ASP A 51 -11.30 -6.26 -2.88
CA ASP A 51 -11.29 -5.77 -4.26
C ASP A 51 -10.11 -4.85 -4.57
N ILE A 52 -9.17 -4.69 -3.65
CA ILE A 52 -7.97 -3.88 -3.87
C ILE A 52 -7.02 -4.60 -4.82
N GLU A 53 -6.91 -4.11 -6.06
CA GLU A 53 -5.93 -4.55 -7.05
C GLU A 53 -4.52 -4.17 -6.59
N TRP A 54 -4.33 -2.90 -6.23
CA TRP A 54 -3.10 -2.38 -5.65
C TRP A 54 -3.35 -1.17 -4.78
N VAL A 55 -2.39 -0.89 -3.88
CA VAL A 55 -2.27 0.34 -3.10
C VAL A 55 -1.00 1.05 -3.55
N GLU A 56 -1.12 2.30 -3.98
CA GLU A 56 0.04 3.15 -4.23
C GLU A 56 0.26 4.05 -3.02
N ILE A 57 1.50 4.13 -2.56
CA ILE A 57 1.93 4.88 -1.39
C ILE A 57 2.88 5.98 -1.85
N GLN A 58 2.58 7.22 -1.49
CA GLN A 58 3.36 8.40 -1.89
C GLN A 58 4.38 8.78 -0.82
N ALA A 59 5.66 8.81 -1.22
CA ALA A 59 6.73 9.39 -0.44
C ALA A 59 6.85 10.89 -0.73
N LYS A 60 7.26 11.65 0.30
CA LYS A 60 7.42 13.12 0.22
C LYS A 60 8.81 13.51 -0.29
N ASN A 61 9.82 12.72 0.08
CA ASN A 61 11.23 12.86 -0.25
C ASN A 61 11.95 11.52 -0.03
N GLU A 62 13.25 11.44 -0.30
CA GLU A 62 14.03 10.19 -0.20
C GLU A 62 14.21 9.67 1.24
N GLU A 63 14.22 10.55 2.24
CA GLU A 63 14.27 10.14 3.66
C GLU A 63 12.95 9.45 4.05
N HIS A 64 11.82 10.08 3.75
CA HIS A 64 10.50 9.50 3.95
C HIS A 64 10.34 8.19 3.17
N ARG A 65 10.87 8.13 1.95
CA ARG A 65 10.89 6.91 1.14
C ARG A 65 11.62 5.76 1.83
N SER A 66 12.74 6.06 2.48
CA SER A 66 13.54 5.06 3.21
C SER A 66 12.81 4.55 4.46
N VAL A 67 12.11 5.42 5.18
CA VAL A 67 11.26 5.05 6.33
C VAL A 67 10.13 4.11 5.88
N ILE A 68 9.38 4.47 4.84
CA ILE A 68 8.30 3.63 4.31
C ILE A 68 8.86 2.26 3.90
N LEU A 69 9.97 2.23 3.16
CA LEU A 69 10.58 0.98 2.70
C LEU A 69 10.99 0.05 3.85
N SER A 70 11.52 0.61 4.94
CA SER A 70 11.86 -0.15 6.14
C SER A 70 10.64 -0.89 6.69
N GLU A 71 9.49 -0.21 6.77
CA GLU A 71 8.26 -0.82 7.24
C GLU A 71 7.68 -1.84 6.25
N LEU A 72 7.69 -1.53 4.95
CA LEU A 72 7.25 -2.48 3.92
C LEU A 72 8.06 -3.79 3.98
N ARG A 73 9.38 -3.70 4.19
CA ARG A 73 10.29 -4.85 4.38
C ARG A 73 9.95 -5.71 5.59
N LYS A 74 9.55 -5.09 6.70
CA LYS A 74 9.12 -5.80 7.91
C LYS A 74 7.80 -6.52 7.68
N VAL A 75 6.86 -5.87 7.01
CA VAL A 75 5.56 -6.47 6.67
C VAL A 75 5.73 -7.55 5.60
N HIS A 76 6.75 -7.47 4.75
CA HIS A 76 7.03 -8.42 3.67
C HIS A 76 5.85 -8.53 2.69
N VAL A 77 5.71 -7.51 1.84
CA VAL A 77 4.55 -7.35 0.96
C VAL A 77 4.95 -7.46 -0.52
N PRO A 78 4.08 -8.03 -1.38
CA PRO A 78 4.28 -8.01 -2.82
C PRO A 78 4.18 -6.57 -3.33
N GLY A 79 5.23 -6.07 -3.99
CA GLY A 79 5.24 -4.69 -4.43
C GLY A 79 6.50 -4.28 -5.15
N GLU A 80 6.48 -3.05 -5.64
CA GLU A 80 7.59 -2.45 -6.37
C GLU A 80 7.78 -0.98 -5.98
N ARG A 81 8.94 -0.44 -6.35
CA ARG A 81 9.22 0.99 -6.26
C ARG A 81 8.63 1.72 -7.47
N THR A 82 8.00 2.86 -7.23
CA THR A 82 7.51 3.75 -8.29
C THR A 82 8.27 5.07 -8.30
N ALA A 83 8.02 5.95 -9.27
CA ALA A 83 8.59 7.30 -9.24
C ALA A 83 8.14 8.11 -8.01
N HIS A 84 6.95 7.81 -7.47
CA HIS A 84 6.32 8.56 -6.38
C HIS A 84 6.41 7.88 -5.01
N GLY A 85 6.90 6.65 -4.94
CA GLY A 85 7.03 5.89 -3.70
C GLY A 85 7.02 4.39 -3.98
N PHE A 86 5.90 3.74 -3.65
CA PHE A 86 5.74 2.29 -3.74
C PHE A 86 4.36 1.89 -4.24
N LYS A 87 4.25 0.72 -4.86
CA LYS A 87 2.98 0.10 -5.22
C LYS A 87 2.94 -1.31 -4.66
N ILE A 88 1.91 -1.60 -3.87
CA ILE A 88 1.71 -2.88 -3.18
C ILE A 88 0.54 -3.60 -3.84
N TYR A 89 0.74 -4.87 -4.20
CA TYR A 89 -0.20 -5.63 -5.01
C TYR A 89 -1.13 -6.51 -4.17
N GLY A 90 -2.44 -6.33 -4.35
CA GLY A 90 -3.46 -7.25 -3.84
C GLY A 90 -3.76 -8.37 -4.81
N TYR A 91 -3.87 -8.01 -6.09
CA TYR A 91 -4.05 -8.92 -7.21
C TYR A 91 -2.97 -8.70 -8.25
N VAL A 92 -2.49 -9.80 -8.82
CA VAL A 92 -1.54 -9.81 -9.92
C VAL A 92 -2.08 -10.76 -10.98
N GLN A 93 -1.76 -10.51 -12.25
CA GLN A 93 -2.14 -11.43 -13.31
C GLN A 93 -1.35 -12.74 -13.16
N ASP A 94 -2.01 -13.87 -13.39
CA ASP A 94 -1.37 -15.18 -13.33
C ASP A 94 -0.12 -15.23 -14.22
N GLY A 95 0.98 -15.72 -13.65
CA GLY A 95 2.28 -15.80 -14.34
C GLY A 95 3.09 -14.51 -14.34
N SER A 96 2.59 -13.40 -13.77
CA SER A 96 3.38 -12.19 -13.58
C SER A 96 4.38 -12.40 -12.43
N PRO A 97 5.69 -12.14 -12.64
CA PRO A 97 6.64 -12.15 -11.55
C PRO A 97 6.32 -11.01 -10.59
N VAL A 98 6.31 -11.31 -9.29
CA VAL A 98 6.05 -10.32 -8.23
C VAL A 98 7.26 -10.28 -7.30
N GLU A 99 7.86 -9.11 -7.21
CA GLU A 99 8.88 -8.84 -6.20
C GLU A 99 8.22 -8.61 -4.84
N TYR A 100 8.95 -8.95 -3.78
CA TYR A 100 8.53 -8.68 -2.41
C TYR A 100 9.46 -7.62 -1.83
N LEU A 101 8.83 -6.59 -1.27
CA LEU A 101 9.50 -5.54 -0.52
C LEU A 101 9.70 -6.00 0.91
#